data_AF-A0A1C6KG18-F1
#
_entry.id   AF-A0A1C6KG18-F1
#
_cell.length_a   1.000
_cell.length_b   1.000
_cell.length_c   1.000
_cell.angle_alpha   90.00
_cell.angle_beta   90.00
_cell.angle_gamma   90.00
#
_symmetry.space_group_name_H-M   'P 1'
#
loop_
_entity.id
_entity.type
_entity.pdbx_description
1 polymer ?
#
loop_
_entity_poly.entity_id
_entity_poly.type
_entity_poly.pdbx_seq_one_letter_code
_entity_poly.pdbx_strand_id
1 'polypeptide(L)'
;MIARYLETAVFEPTNAEARNGMAVAQYIAGMAFSNVGLGVVHGMAHPLGAIFDIPHGVANALLLPVIMEFNAPAAKRLRRLLLRR
;
A
#
# COMPACT_ATOMS: atom_id res chain seq x y z
N MET A 1 -8.63 4.17 -6.19
CA MET A 1 -8.36 3.32 -7.36
C MET A 1 -7.90 1.92 -6.94
N ILE A 2 -6.82 1.78 -6.17
CA ILE A 2 -6.37 0.47 -5.67
C ILE A 2 -7.51 -0.33 -5.00
N ALA A 3 -8.19 0.26 -4.01
CA ALA A 3 -9.32 -0.39 -3.32
C ALA A 3 -10.51 -0.77 -4.23
N ARG A 4 -10.60 -0.21 -5.45
CA ARG A 4 -11.65 -0.54 -6.42
C ARG A 4 -11.24 -1.68 -7.35
N TYR A 5 -9.98 -1.72 -7.77
CA TYR A 5 -9.53 -2.59 -8.87
C TYR A 5 -8.65 -3.76 -8.42
N LEU A 6 -8.07 -3.72 -7.21
CA LEU A 6 -7.10 -4.72 -6.77
C LEU A 6 -7.69 -6.13 -6.72
N GLU A 7 -8.86 -6.28 -6.11
CA GLU A 7 -9.51 -7.58 -5.93
C GLU A 7 -9.82 -8.25 -7.28
N THR A 8 -10.49 -7.53 -8.18
CA THR A 8 -10.77 -8.01 -9.54
C THR A 8 -9.48 -8.30 -10.32
N ALA A 9 -8.45 -7.45 -10.22
CA ALA A 9 -7.19 -7.68 -10.92
C ALA A 9 -6.43 -8.93 -10.42
N VAL A 10 -6.68 -9.37 -9.18
CA VAL A 10 -6.12 -10.59 -8.60
C VAL A 10 -6.93 -11.82 -9.02
N PHE A 11 -8.26 -11.78 -8.88
CA PHE A 11 -9.12 -12.94 -9.14
C PHE A 11 -9.48 -13.13 -10.62
N GLU A 12 -9.40 -12.06 -11.43
CA GLU A 12 -9.62 -12.07 -12.88
C GLU A 12 -8.39 -11.47 -13.60
N PRO A 13 -7.28 -12.21 -13.72
CA PRO A 13 -6.00 -11.66 -14.20
C PRO A 13 -6.01 -11.21 -15.67
N THR A 14 -7.01 -11.62 -16.45
CA THR A 14 -7.23 -11.21 -17.84
C THR A 14 -8.21 -10.04 -17.99
N ASN A 15 -8.79 -9.54 -16.89
CA ASN A 15 -9.71 -8.39 -16.92
C ASN A 15 -8.94 -7.10 -17.25
N ALA A 16 -9.05 -6.65 -18.49
CA ALA A 16 -8.30 -5.52 -19.01
C ALA A 16 -8.61 -4.20 -18.28
N GLU A 17 -9.86 -4.00 -17.87
CA GLU A 17 -10.25 -2.79 -17.14
C GLU A 17 -9.61 -2.76 -15.75
N ALA A 18 -9.68 -3.87 -15.01
CA ALA A 18 -9.08 -3.95 -13.68
C ALA A 18 -7.56 -3.82 -13.72
N ARG A 19 -6.91 -4.47 -14.72
CA ARG A 19 -5.47 -4.33 -14.96
C ARG A 19 -5.08 -2.90 -15.29
N ASN A 20 -5.82 -2.22 -16.18
CA ASN A 20 -5.59 -0.81 -16.50
C ASN A 20 -5.80 0.09 -15.27
N GLY A 21 -6.87 -0.14 -14.51
CA GLY A 21 -7.16 0.57 -13.27
C GLY A 21 -6.01 0.46 -12.26
N MET A 22 -5.41 -0.73 -12.11
CA MET A 22 -4.23 -0.94 -11.27
C MET A 22 -2.96 -0.32 -11.84
N ALA A 23 -2.75 -0.38 -13.16
CA ALA A 23 -1.61 0.25 -13.83
C ALA A 23 -1.58 1.77 -13.62
N VAL A 24 -2.74 2.44 -13.74
CA VAL A 24 -2.85 3.87 -13.44
C VAL A 24 -2.70 4.13 -11.94
N ALA A 25 -3.30 3.29 -11.08
CA ALA A 25 -3.23 3.48 -9.64
C ALA A 25 -1.80 3.39 -9.09
N GLN A 26 -1.01 2.40 -9.54
CA GLN A 26 0.39 2.27 -9.14
C GLN A 26 1.25 3.41 -9.68
N TYR A 27 0.95 3.92 -10.87
CA TYR A 27 1.68 5.06 -11.45
C TYR A 27 1.47 6.33 -10.61
N ILE A 28 0.23 6.63 -10.24
CA ILE A 28 -0.09 7.77 -9.37
C ILE A 28 0.55 7.61 -7.99
N ALA A 29 0.51 6.40 -7.41
CA ALA A 29 1.19 6.12 -6.15
C ALA A 29 2.70 6.33 -6.25
N GLY A 30 3.31 5.87 -7.35
CA GLY A 30 4.71 6.08 -7.71
C GLY A 30 5.09 7.54 -7.78
N MET A 31 4.29 8.34 -8.49
CA MET A 31 4.49 9.79 -8.53
C MET A 31 4.44 10.40 -7.13
N ALA A 32 3.52 9.97 -6.26
CA ALA A 32 3.42 10.51 -4.92
C ALA A 32 4.69 10.21 -4.09
N PHE A 33 5.05 8.93 -3.90
CA PHE A 33 6.18 8.60 -3.03
C PHE A 33 7.53 9.02 -3.60
N SER A 34 7.67 9.17 -4.91
CA SER A 34 8.92 9.67 -5.52
C SER A 34 9.20 11.13 -5.16
N ASN A 35 8.17 11.92 -4.82
CA ASN A 35 8.31 13.34 -4.49
C ASN A 35 8.39 13.62 -2.99
N VAL A 36 7.79 12.77 -2.15
CA VAL A 36 7.73 12.99 -0.69
C VAL A 36 8.46 11.93 0.12
N GLY A 37 9.05 10.93 -0.56
CA GLY A 37 9.64 9.78 0.08
C GLY A 37 8.61 8.81 0.67
N LEU A 38 9.12 7.91 1.51
CA LEU A 38 8.37 6.86 2.18
C LEU A 38 8.60 6.93 3.69
N GLY A 39 7.79 6.19 4.45
CA GLY A 39 7.83 6.19 5.91
C GLY A 39 8.13 4.82 6.51
N VAL A 40 7.72 4.66 7.77
CA VAL A 40 8.02 3.51 8.63
C VAL A 40 7.68 2.15 7.99
N VAL A 41 6.59 2.06 7.21
CA VAL A 41 6.21 0.80 6.52
C VAL A 41 7.35 0.29 5.64
N HIS A 42 7.90 1.12 4.75
CA HIS A 42 8.99 0.70 3.86
C HIS A 42 10.30 0.50 4.62
N GLY A 43 10.59 1.39 5.58
CA GLY A 43 11.78 1.27 6.43
C GLY A 43 11.86 -0.07 7.16
N MET A 44 10.71 -0.59 7.62
CA MET A 44 10.61 -1.91 8.26
C MET A 44 10.49 -3.07 7.27
N ALA A 45 9.96 -2.84 6.06
CA ALA A 45 9.86 -3.88 5.03
C ALA A 45 11.25 -4.30 4.49
N HIS A 46 12.23 -3.39 4.44
CA HIS A 46 13.58 -3.68 3.96
C HIS A 46 14.29 -4.79 4.78
N PRO A 47 14.41 -4.70 6.11
CA PRO A 47 15.04 -5.77 6.90
C PRO A 47 14.24 -7.07 6.85
N LEU A 48 12.90 -7.01 6.74
CA LEU A 48 12.09 -8.23 6.58
C LEU A 48 12.44 -8.98 5.29
N GLY A 49 12.61 -8.26 4.17
CA GLY A 49 13.08 -8.85 2.92
C GLY A 49 14.52 -9.37 3.02
N ALA A 50 15.42 -8.58 3.62
CA ALA A 50 16.84 -8.93 3.70
C ALA A 50 17.13 -10.12 4.63
N ILE A 51 16.40 -10.27 5.73
CA ILE A 51 16.66 -11.29 6.76
C ILE A 51 15.82 -12.55 6.52
N PHE A 52 14.57 -12.40 6.08
CA PHE A 52 13.60 -13.50 6.02
C PHE A 52 13.11 -13.83 4.60
N ASP A 53 13.65 -13.17 3.57
CA ASP A 53 13.27 -13.37 2.15
C ASP A 53 11.76 -13.17 1.89
N ILE A 54 11.13 -12.29 2.66
CA ILE A 54 9.71 -11.97 2.47
C ILE A 54 9.57 -11.07 1.23
N PRO A 55 8.68 -11.41 0.26
CA PRO A 55 8.44 -10.56 -0.89
C PRO A 55 8.07 -9.14 -0.47
N HIS A 56 8.74 -8.14 -1.05
CA HIS A 56 8.67 -6.76 -0.56
C HIS A 56 7.23 -6.22 -0.46
N GLY A 57 6.37 -6.47 -1.45
CA GLY A 57 4.96 -6.08 -1.41
C GLY A 57 4.17 -6.74 -0.28
N VAL A 58 4.47 -8.00 0.04
CA VAL A 58 3.84 -8.75 1.14
C VAL A 58 4.29 -8.19 2.49
N ALA A 59 5.58 -7.90 2.67
CA ALA A 59 6.09 -7.27 3.88
C ALA A 59 5.42 -5.90 4.14
N ASN A 60 5.30 -5.07 3.10
CA ASN A 60 4.59 -3.80 3.20
C ASN A 60 3.11 -3.99 3.54
N ALA A 61 2.42 -4.93 2.90
CA ALA A 61 1.01 -5.22 3.15
C ALA A 61 0.74 -5.69 4.58
N LEU A 62 1.61 -6.56 5.13
CA LEU A 62 1.54 -7.05 6.50
C LEU A 62 1.69 -5.91 7.52
N LEU A 63 2.63 -4.99 7.27
CA LEU A 63 2.94 -3.88 8.19
C LEU A 63 1.95 -2.72 8.10
N LEU A 64 1.37 -2.48 6.92
CA LEU A 64 0.55 -1.31 6.63
C LEU A 64 -0.56 -1.03 7.67
N PRO A 65 -1.44 -1.98 8.05
CA PRO A 65 -2.53 -1.69 9.00
C PRO A 65 -1.99 -1.26 10.38
N VAL A 66 -0.97 -1.95 10.89
CA VAL A 66 -0.38 -1.67 12.20
C VAL A 66 0.29 -0.29 12.21
N ILE A 67 1.06 0.03 11.17
CA ILE A 67 1.74 1.33 11.07
C ILE A 67 0.76 2.48 10.79
N MET A 68 -0.35 2.22 10.11
CA MET A 68 -1.42 3.21 9.95
C MET A 68 -2.04 3.58 11.31
N GLU A 69 -2.29 2.59 12.17
CA GLU A 69 -2.80 2.82 13.53
C GLU A 69 -1.78 3.56 14.40
N PHE A 70 -0.50 3.16 14.34
CA PHE A 70 0.61 3.85 15.01
C PHE A 70 0.70 5.33 14.61
N ASN A 71 0.54 5.66 13.32
CA ASN A 71 0.62 7.04 12.82
C ASN A 71 -0.65 7.87 13.05
N ALA A 72 -1.78 7.24 13.38
CA ALA A 72 -3.07 7.91 13.46
C ALA A 72 -3.10 9.13 14.40
N PRO A 73 -2.49 9.11 15.61
CA PRO A 73 -2.50 10.27 16.51
C PRO A 73 -1.86 11.53 15.90
N ALA A 74 -0.81 11.36 15.08
CA ALA A 74 -0.10 12.46 14.42
C ALA A 74 -0.73 12.88 13.08
N ALA A 75 -1.55 12.03 12.47
CA ALA A 75 -2.13 12.25 11.15
C ALA A 75 -3.66 12.37 11.19
N LYS A 76 -4.18 13.59 11.40
CA LYS A 76 -5.63 13.89 11.52
C LYS A 76 -6.50 13.27 10.41
N ARG A 77 -6.02 13.26 9.15
CA ARG A 77 -6.75 12.67 8.02
C ARG A 77 -6.78 11.15 8.08
N LEU A 78 -5.66 10.52 8.44
CA LEU A 78 -5.55 9.07 8.61
C LEU A 78 -6.42 8.58 9.76
N ARG A 79 -6.41 9.29 10.89
CA ARG A 79 -7.28 9.00 12.04
C ARG A 79 -8.75 8.98 11.64
N ARG A 80 -9.22 9.97 10.87
CA ARG A 80 -10.60 10.00 10.36
C ARG A 80 -10.92 8.83 9.44
N LEU A 81 -9.95 8.32 8.68
CA LEU A 81 -10.15 7.19 7.79
C LEU A 81 -10.27 5.87 8.59
N LEU A 82 -9.44 5.69 9.62
CA LEU A 82 -9.47 4.49 10.46
C LEU A 82 -10.71 4.39 11.37
N LEU A 83 -11.31 5.53 11.73
CA LEU A 83 -12.55 5.58 12.52
C LEU A 83 -13.82 5.30 11.68
N ARG A 84 -13.70 5.15 10.36
CA ARG A 84 -14.82 4.84 9.44
C ARG A 84 -14.98 3.33 9.20
N ARG A 85 -14.42 2.49 10.06
CA ARG A 85 -14.65 1.04 10.04
C ARG A 85 -16.09 0.71 10.44
#